data_AF-A0A524D9G2-F1
#
_entry.id   AF-A0A524D9G2-F1
#
_cell.length_a   1.000
_cell.length_b   1.000
_cell.length_c   1.000
_cell.angle_alpha   90.00
_cell.angle_beta   90.00
_cell.angle_gamma   90.00
#
_symmetry.space_group_name_H-M   'P 1'
#
loop_
_entity.id
_entity.type
_entity.pdbx_description
1 polymer ?
#
loop_
_entity_poly.entity_id
_entity_poly.type
_entity_poly.pdbx_seq_one_letter_code
_entity_poly.pdbx_strand_id
1 'polypeptide(L)'
;MQLKITSELNTIYFVNKFGSEKKQVPFPVSPNLKLMDIIPEISKKFGVSSQNICIANMGGQVLTATDLQKPIKEVVEEFGNSYDIIDRGIVG
;
A
#
# COMPACT_ATOMS: atom_id res chain seq x y z
N MET A 1 19.47 -27.60 -4.29
CA MET A 1 19.45 -26.69 -3.12
C MET A 1 18.82 -25.39 -3.59
N GLN A 2 17.56 -25.17 -3.21
CA GLN A 2 16.74 -24.07 -3.74
C GLN A 2 17.16 -22.78 -3.03
N LEU A 3 17.61 -21.78 -3.79
CA LEU A 3 17.95 -20.46 -3.28
C LEU A 3 16.68 -19.84 -2.67
N LYS A 4 16.52 -19.92 -1.35
CA LYS A 4 15.59 -19.06 -0.60
C LYS A 4 16.13 -17.65 -0.69
N ILE A 5 15.76 -16.96 -1.76
CA ILE A 5 15.84 -15.50 -1.82
C ILE A 5 14.71 -15.00 -0.92
N THR A 6 14.93 -15.02 0.40
CA THR A 6 14.22 -14.09 1.28
C THR A 6 14.86 -12.73 1.05
N SER A 7 14.57 -12.12 -0.11
CA SER A 7 14.74 -10.69 -0.26
C SER A 7 13.85 -10.09 0.81
N GLU A 8 14.46 -9.53 1.85
CA GLU A 8 13.75 -8.72 2.83
C GLU A 8 12.93 -7.72 2.03
N LEU A 9 11.61 -7.85 2.12
CA LEU A 9 10.67 -7.02 1.41
C LEU A 9 10.69 -5.66 2.10
N ASN A 10 11.71 -4.87 1.76
CA ASN A 10 12.02 -3.62 2.44
C ASN A 10 11.32 -2.43 1.78
N THR A 11 10.60 -2.63 0.68
CA THR A 11 9.94 -1.54 -0.06
C THR A 11 8.70 -2.04 -0.77
N ILE A 12 7.58 -1.34 -0.53
CA ILE A 12 6.35 -1.41 -1.33
C ILE A 12 6.19 -0.13 -2.13
N TYR A 13 5.34 -0.15 -3.14
CA TYR A 13 5.12 0.98 -4.04
C TYR A 13 3.68 1.44 -3.94
N PHE A 14 3.49 2.76 -3.86
CA PHE A 14 2.18 3.37 -3.86
C PHE A 14 2.01 4.25 -5.09
N VAL A 15 0.90 4.08 -5.79
CA VAL A 15 0.54 4.86 -6.98
C VAL A 15 -0.57 5.82 -6.61
N ASN A 16 -0.36 7.10 -6.85
CA ASN A 16 -1.43 8.08 -6.74
C ASN A 16 -2.38 7.96 -7.94
N LYS A 17 -3.69 7.85 -7.70
CA LYS A 17 -4.73 7.95 -8.73
C LYS A 17 -5.50 9.28 -8.77
N PHE A 18 -5.16 10.27 -7.93
CA PHE A 18 -5.73 11.62 -7.99
C PHE A 18 -4.95 12.49 -8.95
N GLY A 19 -5.66 13.13 -9.87
CA GLY A 19 -5.09 14.00 -10.90
C GLY A 19 -4.57 13.24 -12.12
N SER A 20 -3.94 13.98 -13.03
CA SER A 20 -3.47 13.51 -14.34
C SER A 20 -2.15 12.74 -14.29
N GLU A 21 -1.41 12.79 -13.17
CA GLU A 21 -0.10 12.18 -13.03
C GLU A 21 -0.13 10.93 -12.14
N LYS A 22 0.10 9.76 -12.76
CA LYS A 22 0.31 8.50 -12.02
C LYS A 22 1.78 8.38 -11.63
N LYS A 23 2.12 8.77 -10.41
CA LYS A 23 3.47 8.61 -9.86
C LYS A 23 3.54 7.39 -8.94
N GLN A 24 4.45 6.47 -9.24
CA GLN A 24 4.85 5.42 -8.30
C GLN A 24 5.80 6.01 -7.27
N VAL A 25 5.50 5.79 -5.99
CA VAL A 25 6.26 6.29 -4.86
C VAL A 25 6.76 5.08 -4.07
N PRO A 26 8.08 4.86 -3.98
CA PRO A 26 8.62 3.83 -3.12
C PRO A 26 8.37 4.19 -1.64
N PHE A 27 8.06 3.18 -0.85
CA PHE A 27 7.76 3.31 0.57
C PHE A 27 8.49 2.20 1.33
N PRO A 28 9.62 2.52 1.96
CA PRO A 28 10.38 1.57 2.75
C PRO A 28 9.57 1.08 3.96
N VAL A 29 9.56 -0.21 4.21
CA VAL A 29 8.71 -0.84 5.24
C VAL A 29 9.42 -2.00 5.90
N SER A 30 9.09 -2.24 7.17
CA SER A 30 9.42 -3.51 7.81
C SER A 30 8.38 -4.56 7.41
N PRO A 31 8.80 -5.76 6.98
CA PRO A 31 7.89 -6.83 6.54
C PRO A 31 6.94 -7.33 7.65
N ASN A 32 7.27 -7.05 8.92
CA ASN A 32 6.50 -7.46 10.10
C ASN A 32 5.54 -6.38 10.61
N LEU A 33 5.59 -5.15 10.08
CA LEU A 33 4.61 -4.12 10.41
C LEU A 33 3.27 -4.45 9.77
N LYS A 34 2.17 -3.99 10.37
CA LYS A 34 0.86 -4.08 9.73
C LYS A 34 0.71 -2.96 8.74
N LEU A 35 0.01 -3.21 7.64
CA LEU A 35 -0.24 -2.17 6.63
C LEU A 35 -1.04 -0.99 7.21
N MET A 36 -1.93 -1.24 8.17
CA MET A 36 -2.67 -0.18 8.86
C MET A 36 -1.78 0.80 9.64
N ASP A 37 -0.65 0.33 10.16
CA ASP A 37 0.23 1.14 11.02
C ASP A 37 0.97 2.21 10.20
N ILE A 38 1.15 1.98 8.89
CA ILE A 38 1.81 2.93 7.98
C ILE A 38 0.83 3.86 7.26
N ILE A 39 -0.49 3.66 7.41
CA ILE A 39 -1.52 4.52 6.78
C ILE A 39 -1.32 6.00 7.13
N PRO A 40 -1.07 6.42 8.39
CA PRO A 40 -0.87 7.83 8.71
C PRO A 40 0.29 8.47 7.93
N GLU A 41 1.36 7.71 7.71
CA GLU A 41 2.53 8.17 6.95
C GLU A 41 2.24 8.25 5.45
N ILE A 42 1.51 7.26 4.90
CA ILE A 42 1.02 7.28 3.52
C ILE A 42 0.12 8.52 3.33
N SER A 43 -0.86 8.72 4.20
CA SER A 43 -1.76 9.88 4.18
C SER A 43 -1.00 11.21 4.15
N LYS A 44 0.01 11.36 5.00
CA LYS A 44 0.87 12.56 5.01
C LYS A 44 1.67 12.71 3.71
N LYS A 45 2.19 11.61 3.16
CA LYS A 45 3.02 11.61 1.94
C LYS A 45 2.21 11.95 0.68
N PHE A 46 0.96 11.50 0.62
CA PHE A 46 0.06 11.72 -0.51
C PHE A 46 -0.87 12.92 -0.33
N GLY A 47 -0.87 13.57 0.86
CA GLY A 47 -1.75 14.71 1.14
C GLY A 47 -3.23 14.34 1.24
N VAL A 48 -3.53 13.09 1.60
CA VAL A 48 -4.89 12.53 1.66
C VAL A 48 -5.28 12.31 3.12
N SER A 49 -6.54 12.57 3.47
CA SER A 49 -7.06 12.25 4.81
C SER A 49 -6.97 10.75 5.07
N SER A 50 -6.41 10.35 6.21
CA SER A 50 -6.35 8.94 6.63
C SER A 50 -7.72 8.29 6.81
N GLN A 51 -8.77 9.08 6.99
CA GLN A 51 -10.15 8.59 7.06
C GLN A 51 -10.74 8.30 5.68
N ASN A 52 -10.21 8.95 4.63
CA ASN A 52 -10.72 8.86 3.27
C ASN A 52 -9.82 7.99 2.37
N ILE A 53 -8.69 7.51 2.90
CA ILE A 53 -7.75 6.70 2.15
C ILE A 53 -8.29 5.29 1.94
N CYS A 54 -8.14 4.81 0.72
CA CYS A 54 -8.50 3.49 0.28
C CYS A 54 -7.31 2.92 -0.47
N ILE A 55 -6.88 1.72 -0.10
CA ILE A 55 -5.74 1.05 -0.72
C ILE A 55 -6.29 -0.08 -1.58
N ALA A 56 -5.88 -0.13 -2.84
CA ALA A 56 -6.21 -1.22 -3.75
C ALA A 56 -4.93 -1.83 -4.31
N ASN A 57 -4.95 -3.11 -4.67
CA ASN A 57 -3.85 -3.71 -5.43
C ASN A 57 -3.90 -3.27 -6.90
N MET A 58 -2.85 -3.61 -7.66
CA MET A 58 -2.81 -3.30 -9.10
C MET A 58 -3.90 -4.00 -9.93
N GLY A 59 -4.54 -5.04 -9.38
CA GLY A 59 -5.71 -5.70 -9.97
C GLY A 59 -7.03 -4.95 -9.74
N GLY A 60 -7.02 -3.84 -9.00
CA GLY A 60 -8.21 -3.05 -8.66
C GLY A 60 -9.01 -3.60 -7.48
N GLN A 61 -8.51 -4.62 -6.77
CA GLN A 61 -9.14 -5.14 -5.56
C GLN A 61 -8.80 -4.24 -4.38
N VAL A 62 -9.83 -3.74 -3.71
CA VAL A 62 -9.69 -2.92 -2.50
C VAL A 62 -9.32 -3.81 -1.32
N LEU A 63 -8.26 -3.45 -0.60
CA LEU A 63 -7.86 -4.14 0.62
C LEU A 63 -8.88 -3.89 1.72
N THR A 64 -9.30 -4.97 2.38
CA THR A 64 -10.29 -4.91 3.46
C THR A 64 -9.64 -4.54 4.78
N ALA A 65 -10.44 -4.18 5.79
CA ALA A 65 -9.92 -3.92 7.14
C ALA A 65 -9.12 -5.10 7.71
N THR A 66 -9.52 -6.33 7.38
CA THR A 66 -8.78 -7.55 7.73
C THR A 66 -7.44 -7.66 7.03
N ASP A 67 -7.35 -7.27 5.75
CA ASP A 67 -6.07 -7.26 5.03
C ASP A 67 -5.12 -6.21 5.58
N LEU A 68 -5.64 -5.05 5.98
CA LEU A 68 -4.84 -3.98 6.58
C LEU A 68 -4.26 -4.37 7.95
N GLN A 69 -4.86 -5.34 8.65
CA GLN A 69 -4.37 -5.87 9.92
C GLN A 69 -3.28 -6.93 9.77
N LYS A 70 -3.09 -7.49 8.57
CA LYS A 70 -2.05 -8.47 8.28
C LYS A 70 -0.66 -7.80 8.26
N PRO A 71 0.41 -8.54 8.59
CA PRO A 71 1.77 -8.10 8.32
C PRO A 71 2.00 -7.81 6.83
N ILE A 72 2.78 -6.78 6.52
CA ILE A 72 3.05 -6.36 5.14
C ILE A 72 3.56 -7.51 4.27
N LYS A 73 4.42 -8.40 4.80
CA LYS A 73 4.89 -9.58 4.05
C LYS A 73 3.74 -10.44 3.52
N GLU A 74 2.70 -10.66 4.33
CA GLU A 74 1.55 -11.49 3.96
C GLU A 74 0.68 -10.76 2.93
N VAL A 75 0.47 -9.46 3.12
CA VAL A 75 -0.25 -8.62 2.16
C VAL A 75 0.46 -8.60 0.81
N VAL A 76 1.79 -8.57 0.80
CA VAL A 76 2.57 -8.56 -0.44
C VAL A 76 2.58 -9.94 -1.12
N GLU A 77 2.65 -11.02 -0.35
CA GLU A 77 2.52 -12.39 -0.87
C GLU A 77 1.15 -12.61 -1.54
N GLU A 78 0.09 -12.01 -1.00
CA GLU A 78 -1.28 -12.18 -1.49
C GLU A 78 -1.64 -11.22 -2.64
N PHE A 79 -1.25 -9.95 -2.53
CA PHE A 79 -1.73 -8.88 -3.41
C PHE A 79 -0.64 -8.24 -4.29
N GLY A 80 0.63 -8.64 -4.12
CA GLY A 80 1.78 -8.01 -4.75
C GLY A 80 2.30 -6.79 -3.99
N ASN A 81 3.43 -6.22 -4.42
CA ASN A 81 4.13 -5.14 -3.70
C ASN A 81 3.78 -3.72 -4.15
N SER A 82 2.75 -3.56 -4.98
CA SER A 82 2.36 -2.30 -5.59
C SER A 82 0.87 -2.06 -5.36
N TYR A 83 0.53 -0.86 -4.89
CA TYR A 83 -0.82 -0.51 -4.49
C TYR A 83 -1.24 0.86 -5.02
N ASP A 84 -2.50 0.98 -5.41
CA ASP A 84 -3.14 2.25 -5.70
C ASP A 84 -3.66 2.89 -4.41
N ILE A 85 -3.36 4.17 -4.23
CA ILE A 85 -3.99 5.02 -3.22
C ILE A 85 -5.18 5.72 -3.87
N ILE A 86 -6.36 5.56 -3.24
CA ILE A 86 -7.64 6.16 -3.63
C ILE A 86 -8.15 7.05 -2.46
N ASP A 87 -8.63 8.25 -2.76
CA ASP A 87 -9.08 9.30 -1.85
C ASP A 87 -10.57 9.40 -2.10
N ARG A 88 -11.32 8.87 -1.14
CA ARG A 88 -12.78 8.85 -1.20
C ARG A 88 -13.39 10.19 -0.79
N GLY A 89 -12.58 11.16 -0.34
CA GLY A 89 -13.00 12.50 0.05
C GLY A 89 -13.13 13.45 -1.13
N ILE A 90 -12.48 13.17 -2.26
CA ILE A 90 -12.69 13.92 -3.51
C ILE A 90 -13.90 13.31 -4.22
N VAL A 91 -15.08 13.86 -3.90
CA VAL A 91 -16.26 13.70 -4.74
C VAL A 91 -16.06 14.64 -5.93
N GLY A 92 -15.89 14.08 -7.12
CA GLY A 92 -15.91 14.84 -8.37
C GLY A 92 -17.29 15.40 -8.67
#